data_AF-A0A177PH01-F1
#
_entry.id   AF-A0A177PH01-F1
#
_cell.length_a   1.000
_cell.length_b   1.000
_cell.length_c   1.000
_cell.angle_alpha   90.00
_cell.angle_beta   90.00
_cell.angle_gamma   90.00
#
_symmetry.space_group_name_H-M   'P 1'
#
loop_
_entity.id
_entity.type
_entity.pdbx_description
1 polymer ?
#
loop_
_entity_poly.entity_id
_entity_poly.type
_entity_poly.pdbx_seq_one_letter_code
_entity_poly.pdbx_strand_id
1 'polypeptide(L)'
;MTRRAEAAKLEPRDEMSDVRATIDALDDELVALLARRQRQIERAAAVKPSLGIPARVPERVDEVLARVAAASQREGLDVELGQALWRALIEWSIGYEERLMGDREQSETPSGA
;
A
#
# COMPACT_ATOMS: atom_id res chain seq x y z
N MET A 1 21.60 13.41 -43.22
CA MET A 1 20.42 12.54 -43.42
C MET A 1 20.44 11.48 -42.33
N THR A 2 19.70 11.70 -41.24
CA THR A 2 19.57 10.71 -40.16
C THR A 2 18.11 10.30 -40.13
N ARG A 3 17.83 9.10 -40.63
CA ARG A 3 16.49 8.50 -40.63
C ARG A 3 16.14 8.25 -39.16
N ARG A 4 15.34 9.14 -38.56
CA ARG A 4 14.71 8.93 -37.26
C ARG A 4 13.91 7.64 -37.40
N ALA A 5 14.26 6.61 -36.65
CA ALA A 5 13.55 5.35 -36.66
C ALA A 5 12.09 5.63 -36.29
N GLU A 6 11.20 5.51 -37.27
CA GLU A 6 9.78 5.36 -37.03
C GLU A 6 9.65 4.05 -36.25
N ALA A 7 9.20 4.11 -34.99
CA ALA A 7 8.92 2.91 -34.23
C ALA A 7 7.88 2.11 -35.04
N ALA A 8 8.26 0.91 -35.49
CA ALA A 8 7.35 0.05 -36.23
C ALA A 8 6.12 -0.21 -35.35
N LYS A 9 4.94 0.15 -35.86
CA LYS A 9 3.67 -0.03 -35.15
C LYS A 9 3.42 -1.53 -35.01
N LEU A 10 3.25 -2.01 -33.77
CA LEU A 10 2.90 -3.41 -33.50
C LEU A 10 1.50 -3.71 -34.06
N GLU A 11 1.26 -4.98 -34.41
CA GLU A 11 -0.10 -5.46 -34.65
C GLU A 11 -0.91 -5.37 -33.34
N PRO A 12 -2.23 -5.09 -33.37
CA PRO A 12 -3.01 -4.87 -32.14
C PRO A 12 -2.94 -6.02 -31.11
N ARG A 13 -2.76 -7.26 -31.57
CA ARG A 13 -2.57 -8.43 -30.69
C ARG A 13 -1.23 -8.37 -29.95
N ASP A 14 -0.17 -7.96 -30.64
CA ASP A 14 1.17 -7.88 -30.08
C ASP A 14 1.28 -6.67 -29.15
N GLU A 15 0.65 -5.55 -29.49
CA GLU A 15 0.51 -4.38 -28.60
C GLU A 15 -0.22 -4.75 -27.30
N MET A 16 -1.32 -5.50 -27.37
CA MET A 16 -2.01 -5.97 -26.16
C MET A 16 -1.18 -6.97 -25.33
N SER A 17 -0.32 -7.76 -25.97
CA SER A 17 0.59 -8.66 -25.25
C SER A 17 1.65 -7.87 -24.48
N ASP A 18 2.21 -6.83 -25.10
CA ASP A 18 3.21 -5.95 -24.49
C ASP A 18 2.61 -5.13 -23.32
N VAL A 19 1.40 -4.60 -23.50
CA VAL A 19 0.64 -3.91 -22.44
C VAL A 19 0.45 -4.84 -21.23
N ARG A 20 0.06 -6.09 -21.44
CA ARG A 20 -0.12 -7.06 -20.34
C ARG A 20 1.17 -7.37 -19.62
N ALA A 21 2.24 -7.66 -20.37
CA ALA A 21 3.55 -7.91 -19.78
C ALA A 21 4.04 -6.72 -18.93
N THR A 22 3.77 -5.50 -19.40
CA THR A 22 4.07 -4.27 -18.64
C THR A 22 3.23 -4.16 -17.37
N ILE A 23 1.93 -4.44 -17.44
CA ILE A 23 1.04 -4.44 -16.25
C ILE A 23 1.49 -5.49 -15.24
N ASP A 24 1.77 -6.72 -15.68
CA ASP A 24 2.21 -7.81 -14.81
C ASP A 24 3.49 -7.42 -14.04
N ALA A 25 4.46 -6.79 -14.72
CA ALA A 25 5.68 -6.30 -14.08
C ALA A 25 5.40 -5.18 -13.05
N LEU A 26 4.49 -4.26 -13.35
CA LEU A 26 4.07 -3.21 -12.41
C LEU A 26 3.36 -3.80 -11.19
N ASP A 27 2.52 -4.81 -11.38
CA ASP A 27 1.80 -5.49 -10.30
C ASP A 27 2.78 -6.20 -9.35
N ASP A 28 3.82 -6.85 -9.88
CA ASP A 28 4.90 -7.43 -9.07
C ASP A 28 5.61 -6.37 -8.22
N GLU A 29 5.90 -5.20 -8.79
CA GLU A 29 6.49 -4.07 -8.06
C GLU A 29 5.56 -3.54 -6.97
N LEU A 30 4.25 -3.41 -7.27
CA LEU A 30 3.24 -2.97 -6.32
C LEU A 30 3.12 -3.93 -5.14
N VAL A 31 3.09 -5.24 -5.39
CA VAL A 31 3.06 -6.26 -4.33
C VAL A 31 4.31 -6.17 -3.44
N ALA A 32 5.50 -6.01 -4.04
CA ALA A 32 6.73 -5.85 -3.27
C ALA A 32 6.72 -4.60 -2.39
N LEU A 33 6.18 -3.48 -2.88
CA LEU A 33 6.01 -2.24 -2.12
C LEU A 33 4.98 -2.38 -1.00
N LEU A 34 3.85 -3.05 -1.25
CA LEU A 34 2.83 -3.31 -0.24
C LEU A 34 3.34 -4.23 0.87
N ALA A 35 4.12 -5.26 0.54
CA ALA A 35 4.78 -6.11 1.53
C ALA A 35 5.77 -5.31 2.40
N ARG A 36 6.51 -4.36 1.81
CA ARG A 36 7.38 -3.43 2.57
C ARG A 36 6.57 -2.53 3.50
N ARG A 37 5.41 -2.03 3.06
CA ARG A 37 4.49 -1.23 3.86
C ARG A 37 3.92 -2.04 5.02
N GLN A 38 3.51 -3.29 4.80
CA GLN A 38 3.01 -4.20 5.84
C GLN A 38 4.02 -4.38 6.97
N ARG A 39 5.31 -4.56 6.64
CA ARG A 39 6.37 -4.66 7.67
C ARG A 39 6.47 -3.40 8.55
N GLN A 40 6.07 -2.23 8.06
CA GLN A 40 6.00 -1.03 8.90
C GLN A 40 4.80 -1.04 9.84
N ILE A 41 3.69 -1.66 9.44
CA ILE A 41 2.53 -1.89 10.32
C ILE A 41 2.91 -2.84 11.45
N GLU A 42 3.66 -3.91 11.16
CA GLU A 42 4.18 -4.84 12.19
C GLU A 42 5.08 -4.12 13.21
N ARG A 43 5.94 -3.21 12.73
CA ARG A 43 6.77 -2.36 13.60
C ARG A 43 5.93 -1.38 14.42
N ALA A 44 4.89 -0.80 13.83
CA ALA A 44 3.97 0.09 14.54
C ALA A 44 3.23 -0.65 15.65
N ALA A 45 2.66 -1.83 15.35
CA ALA A 45 2.02 -2.73 16.31
C ALA A 45 2.94 -3.05 17.50
N ALA A 46 4.26 -3.15 17.24
CA ALA A 46 5.22 -3.46 18.29
C ALA A 46 5.46 -2.32 19.28
N VAL A 47 5.31 -1.07 18.85
CA VAL A 47 5.67 0.12 19.65
C VAL A 47 4.44 0.75 20.28
N LYS A 48 3.32 0.77 19.56
CA LYS A 48 2.08 1.46 19.97
C LYS A 48 1.53 1.07 21.35
N PRO A 49 1.50 -0.21 21.78
CA PRO A 49 1.03 -0.58 23.12
C PRO A 49 1.81 0.12 24.23
N SER A 50 3.15 0.15 24.12
CA SER A 50 4.01 0.81 25.11
C SER A 50 3.82 2.33 25.19
N LEU A 51 3.25 2.93 24.14
CA LEU A 51 2.95 4.36 24.06
C LEU A 51 1.47 4.66 24.37
N GLY A 52 0.64 3.65 24.65
CA GLY A 52 -0.80 3.82 24.82
C GLY A 52 -1.52 4.30 23.56
N ILE A 53 -0.95 4.05 22.37
CA ILE A 53 -1.52 4.49 21.10
C ILE A 53 -2.41 3.36 20.54
N PRO A 54 -3.68 3.64 20.19
CA PRO A 54 -4.55 2.66 19.57
C PRO A 54 -4.16 2.37 18.11
N ALA A 55 -4.67 1.26 17.57
CA ALA A 55 -4.42 0.91 16.18
C ALA A 55 -4.99 1.95 15.20
N ARG A 56 -6.24 2.36 15.44
CA ARG A 56 -6.90 3.44 14.72
C ARG A 56 -6.61 4.79 15.37
N VAL A 57 -6.02 5.67 14.58
CA VAL A 57 -5.74 7.06 14.94
C VAL A 57 -6.38 7.94 13.85
N PRO A 58 -7.60 8.48 14.05
CA PRO A 58 -8.39 9.15 13.00
C PRO A 58 -7.64 10.28 12.29
N GLU A 59 -6.95 11.14 13.03
CA GLU A 59 -6.16 12.24 12.49
C GLU A 59 -5.06 11.72 11.55
N ARG A 60 -4.47 10.56 11.87
CA ARG A 60 -3.44 9.97 11.02
C ARG A 60 -4.03 9.35 9.75
N VAL A 61 -5.25 8.83 9.81
CA VAL A 61 -5.98 8.34 8.63
C VAL A 61 -6.23 9.49 7.66
N ASP A 62 -6.74 10.61 8.17
CA ASP A 62 -7.02 11.80 7.37
C ASP A 62 -5.76 12.36 6.72
N GLU A 63 -4.67 12.46 7.46
CA GLU A 63 -3.36 12.88 6.93
C GLU A 63 -2.88 11.97 5.79
N VAL A 64 -3.02 10.65 5.93
CA VAL A 64 -2.59 9.71 4.88
C VAL A 64 -3.45 9.88 3.63
N LEU A 65 -4.78 10.01 3.77
CA LEU A 65 -5.67 10.21 2.63
C LEU A 65 -5.43 11.55 1.92
N ALA A 66 -5.16 12.63 2.66
CA ALA A 66 -4.80 13.92 2.08
C ALA A 66 -3.48 13.84 1.28
N ARG A 67 -2.47 13.15 1.83
CA ARG A 67 -1.18 12.91 1.14
C ARG A 67 -1.37 12.10 -0.14
N VAL A 68 -2.23 11.09 -0.11
CA VAL A 68 -2.52 10.26 -1.29
C VAL A 68 -3.25 11.07 -2.34
N ALA A 69 -4.24 11.88 -1.97
CA ALA A 69 -4.95 12.75 -2.90
C ALA A 69 -3.98 13.69 -3.64
N ALA A 70 -3.08 14.34 -2.90
CA ALA A 70 -2.05 15.22 -3.48
C ALA A 70 -1.04 14.45 -4.36
N ALA A 71 -0.67 13.23 -3.98
CA ALA A 71 0.18 12.38 -4.80
C ALA A 71 -0.52 11.94 -6.10
N SER A 72 -1.78 11.51 -6.01
CA SER A 72 -2.58 11.12 -7.18
C SER A 72 -2.64 12.24 -8.22
N GLN A 73 -2.93 13.47 -7.79
CA GLN A 73 -2.95 14.64 -8.68
C GLN A 73 -1.61 14.88 -9.36
N ARG A 74 -0.49 14.75 -8.64
CA ARG A 74 0.85 14.99 -9.18
C ARG A 74 1.27 13.93 -10.19
N GLU A 75 0.96 12.66 -9.92
CA GLU A 75 1.36 11.53 -10.79
C GLU A 75 0.35 11.25 -11.92
N GLY A 76 -0.78 11.97 -11.96
CA GLY A 76 -1.84 11.75 -12.96
C GLY A 76 -2.72 10.53 -12.68
N LEU A 77 -2.68 9.98 -11.46
CA LEU A 77 -3.62 8.95 -11.01
C LEU A 77 -4.96 9.62 -10.67
N ASP A 78 -6.06 8.99 -11.06
CA ASP A 78 -7.39 9.43 -10.64
C ASP A 78 -7.47 9.49 -9.10
N VAL A 79 -7.93 10.63 -8.57
CA VAL A 79 -7.91 10.91 -7.12
C VAL A 79 -8.88 10.00 -6.37
N GLU A 80 -10.04 9.70 -6.96
CA GLU A 80 -11.04 8.83 -6.36
C GLU A 80 -10.51 7.40 -6.28
N LEU A 81 -9.91 6.90 -7.36
CA LEU A 81 -9.22 5.61 -7.38
C LEU A 81 -8.13 5.52 -6.32
N GLY A 82 -7.23 6.51 -6.26
CA GLY A 82 -6.15 6.54 -5.28
C GLY A 82 -6.65 6.51 -3.84
N GLN A 83 -7.66 7.32 -3.52
CA GLN A 83 -8.26 7.32 -2.19
C GLN A 83 -8.99 6.02 -1.87
N ALA A 84 -9.72 5.43 -2.82
CA ALA A 84 -10.43 4.17 -2.61
C ALA A 84 -9.47 3.03 -2.26
N LEU A 85 -8.38 2.88 -3.02
CA LEU A 85 -7.33 1.90 -2.74
C LEU A 85 -6.71 2.12 -1.35
N TRP A 86 -6.42 3.37 -1.00
CA TRP A 86 -5.80 3.66 0.30
C TRP A 86 -6.74 3.44 1.48
N ARG A 87 -8.05 3.73 1.35
CA ARG A 87 -9.03 3.40 2.39
C ARG A 87 -9.03 1.90 2.65
N ALA A 88 -9.11 1.06 1.61
CA ALA A 88 -9.06 -0.39 1.76
C ALA A 88 -7.77 -0.86 2.45
N LEU A 89 -6.62 -0.34 2.04
CA LEU A 89 -5.33 -0.66 2.66
C LEU A 89 -5.26 -0.23 4.14
N ILE A 90 -5.78 0.95 4.47
CA ILE A 90 -5.81 1.47 5.84
C ILE A 90 -6.69 0.59 6.73
N GLU A 91 -7.91 0.28 6.29
CA GLU A 91 -8.84 -0.56 7.05
C GLU A 91 -8.27 -1.96 7.30
N TRP A 92 -7.68 -2.58 6.27
CA TRP A 92 -6.97 -3.85 6.45
C TRP A 92 -5.79 -3.73 7.43
N SER A 93 -5.02 -2.63 7.33
CA SER A 93 -3.85 -2.41 8.20
C SER A 93 -4.26 -2.27 9.66
N ILE A 94 -5.34 -1.54 9.95
CA ILE A 94 -5.86 -1.37 11.31
C ILE A 94 -6.25 -2.72 11.88
N GLY A 95 -7.06 -3.51 11.17
CA GLY A 95 -7.46 -4.84 11.66
C GLY A 95 -6.28 -5.81 11.80
N TYR A 96 -5.27 -5.72 10.94
CA TYR A 96 -4.03 -6.51 11.08
C TYR A 96 -3.24 -6.09 12.32
N GLU A 97 -3.12 -4.79 12.56
CA GLU A 97 -2.42 -4.24 13.71
C GLU A 97 -3.11 -4.62 15.04
N GLU A 98 -4.44 -4.53 15.10
CA GLU A 98 -5.24 -4.94 16.27
C GLU A 98 -4.99 -6.40 16.65
N ARG A 99 -4.94 -7.32 15.68
CA ARG A 99 -4.61 -8.74 15.93
C ARG A 99 -3.21 -8.88 16.52
N LEU A 100 -2.22 -8.22 15.93
CA LEU A 100 -0.83 -8.28 16.40
C LEU A 100 -0.65 -7.70 17.81
N MET A 101 -1.39 -6.66 18.15
CA MET A 101 -1.37 -6.06 19.50
C MET A 101 -2.07 -6.97 20.52
N GLY A 102 -3.23 -7.54 20.17
CA GLY A 102 -3.99 -8.44 21.05
C GLY A 102 -3.31 -9.79 21.32
N ASP A 103 -2.59 -10.35 20.34
CA ASP A 103 -1.79 -11.57 20.54
C ASP A 103 -0.63 -11.33 21.52
N ARG A 104 -0.08 -10.12 21.57
CA ARG A 104 1.01 -9.76 22.49
C ARG A 104 0.54 -9.59 23.92
N GLU A 105 -0.59 -8.92 24.14
CA GLU A 105 -1.19 -8.78 25.47
C GLU A 105 -1.43 -10.16 26.12
N GLN A 106 -1.86 -11.16 25.33
CA GLN A 106 -2.01 -12.55 25.79
C GLN A 106 -0.68 -13.23 26.09
N SER A 107 0.39 -12.94 25.34
CA SER A 107 1.73 -13.50 25.58
C SER A 107 2.48 -12.87 26.75
N GLU A 108 2.15 -11.63 27.12
CA GLU A 108 2.78 -10.88 28.21
C GLU A 108 2.07 -11.06 29.56
N THR A 109 0.92 -11.74 29.59
CA THR A 109 0.28 -12.12 30.85
C THR A 109 1.11 -13.24 31.49
N PRO A 110 1.77 -13.04 32.66
CA PRO A 110 2.43 -14.14 33.34
C PRO A 110 1.35 -15.12 33.78
N SER A 111 1.45 -16.37 33.35
CA SER A 111 0.77 -17.46 34.05
C SER A 111 1.38 -17.51 35.45
N GLY A 112 0.69 -16.87 36.39
CA GLY A 112 1.13 -16.68 37.77
C GLY A 112 0.07 -17.11 38.76
N ALA A 113 0.40 -18.19 39.47
CA ALA A 113 -0.15 -18.72 40.73
C ALA A 113 -1.48 -19.49 40.68
#